data_AF-A0A1G9YWH3-F1
#
_entry.id   AF-A0A1G9YWH3-F1
#
_cell.length_a   1.000
_cell.length_b   1.000
_cell.length_c   1.000
_cell.angle_alpha   90.00
_cell.angle_beta   90.00
_cell.angle_gamma   90.00
#
_symmetry.space_group_name_H-M   'P 1'
#
loop_
_entity.id
_entity.type
_entity.pdbx_description
1 polymer ?
#
loop_
_entity_poly.entity_id
_entity_poly.type
_entity_poly.pdbx_seq_one_letter_code
_entity_poly.pdbx_strand_id
1 'polypeptide(L)' 'MENLIKMVSEKAGITEVQARSAVNTVVSFLKDKMPSGVGSQVETFLNAGSAANVVGSIKEKVGSVLGK' A
#
# COMPACT_ATOMS: atom_id res chain seq x y z
N MET A 1 -6.04 -1.30 -0.44
CA MET A 1 -6.87 -0.30 0.27
C MET A 1 -7.71 -0.90 1.40
N GLU A 2 -8.46 -1.98 1.18
CA GLU A 2 -9.35 -2.56 2.21
C GLU A 2 -8.60 -3.11 3.45
N ASN A 3 -7.47 -3.79 3.24
CA ASN A 3 -6.62 -4.23 4.36
C ASN A 3 -6.12 -3.06 5.23
N LEU A 4 -5.80 -1.90 4.64
CA LEU A 4 -5.40 -0.70 5.40
C LEU A 4 -6.56 -0.15 6.21
N ILE A 5 -7.76 -0.10 5.64
CA ILE A 5 -8.98 0.36 6.32
C ILE A 5 -9.26 -0.55 7.52
N LYS A 6 -9.15 -1.87 7.34
CA LYS A 6 -9.39 -2.86 8.39
C LYS A 6 -8.37 -2.74 9.53
N MET A 7 -7.08 -2.61 9.21
CA MET A 7 -6.05 -2.36 10.21
C MET A 7 -6.27 -1.05 10.97
N VAL A 8 -6.64 0.03 10.28
CA VAL A 8 -6.91 1.32 10.94
C VAL A 8 -8.15 1.22 11.83
N SER A 9 -9.21 0.57 11.37
CA SER A 9 -10.43 0.32 12.16
C SER A 9 -10.11 -0.47 13.43
N GLU A 10 -9.39 -1.59 13.32
CA GLU A 10 -9.01 -2.44 14.45
C GLU A 10 -8.05 -1.75 15.42
N LYS A 11 -7.06 -1.02 14.91
CA LYS A 11 -6.02 -0.39 15.75
C LYS A 11 -6.45 0.94 16.37
N ALA A 12 -7.28 1.70 15.68
CA ALA A 12 -7.79 2.98 16.17
C ALA A 12 -9.14 2.84 16.90
N GLY A 13 -9.78 1.66 16.86
CA GLY A 13 -11.06 1.42 17.51
C GLY A 13 -12.22 2.21 16.88
N ILE A 14 -12.14 2.48 15.57
CA ILE A 14 -13.14 3.26 14.83
C ILE A 14 -13.88 2.38 13.83
N THR A 15 -15.04 2.83 13.38
CA THR A 15 -15.82 2.10 12.36
C THR A 15 -15.08 2.06 11.01
N GLU A 16 -15.33 1.04 10.19
CA GLU A 16 -14.74 0.95 8.84
C GLU A 16 -15.07 2.17 7.96
N VAL A 17 -16.26 2.76 8.13
CA VAL A 17 -16.66 3.98 7.41
C VAL A 17 -15.75 5.16 7.80
N GLN A 18 -15.49 5.34 9.09
CA GLN A 18 -14.57 6.38 9.58
C GLN A 18 -13.12 6.09 9.14
N ALA A 19 -12.68 4.84 9.22
CA ALA A 19 -11.35 4.42 8.78
C ALA A 19 -11.15 4.66 7.28
N ARG A 20 -12.16 4.40 6.45
CA ARG A 20 -12.13 4.68 5.01
C ARG A 20 -11.97 6.17 4.73
N SER A 21 -12.68 7.02 5.48
CA SER A 21 -12.53 8.48 5.38
C SER A 21 -11.11 8.91 5.76
N ALA A 22 -10.60 8.44 6.89
CA ALA A 22 -9.25 8.77 7.37
C ALA A 22 -8.14 8.33 6.40
N VAL A 23 -8.21 7.09 5.90
CA VAL A 23 -7.25 6.57 4.91
C VAL A 23 -7.29 7.39 3.63
N ASN A 24 -8.48 7.72 3.13
CA ASN A 24 -8.63 8.55 1.93
C ASN A 24 -8.03 9.96 2.12
N THR A 25 -8.25 10.61 3.27
CA THR A 25 -7.66 11.92 3.55
C THR A 25 -6.14 11.88 3.54
N VAL A 26 -5.53 10.87 4.17
CA VAL A 26 -4.06 10.72 4.20
C VAL A 26 -3.52 10.41 2.81
N VAL A 27 -4.17 9.53 2.05
CA VAL A 27 -3.77 9.21 0.67
C VAL A 27 -3.86 10.45 -0.22
N SER A 28 -4.93 11.23 -0.11
CA SER A 28 -5.08 12.49 -0.86
C SER A 28 -4.02 13.51 -0.48
N PHE A 29 -3.70 13.65 0.81
CA PHE A 29 -2.61 14.51 1.27
C PHE A 29 -1.25 14.07 0.71
N LEU A 30 -0.96 12.77 0.76
CA LEU A 30 0.28 12.22 0.19
C LEU A 30 0.35 12.42 -1.32
N LYS A 31 -0.77 12.27 -2.04
CA LYS A 31 -0.85 12.55 -3.48
C LYS A 31 -0.60 14.03 -3.81
N ASP A 32 -1.13 14.94 -3.00
CA ASP A 32 -0.92 16.39 -3.16
C ASP A 32 0.53 16.80 -2.85
N LYS A 33 1.18 16.13 -1.87
CA LYS A 33 2.56 16.43 -1.48
C LYS A 33 3.62 15.66 -2.23
N MET A 34 3.29 14.57 -2.92
CA MET A 34 4.24 13.90 -3.81
C MET A 34 4.26 14.59 -5.17
N PRO A 35 5.36 15.29 -5.54
CA PRO A 35 5.49 15.84 -6.88
C PRO A 35 5.44 14.73 -7.94
N SER A 36 5.03 15.11 -9.14
CA SER A 36 4.43 14.32 -10.22
C SER A 36 5.20 13.10 -10.77
N GLY A 37 6.30 12.67 -10.15
CA GLY A 37 7.09 11.50 -10.54
C GLY A 37 6.88 10.24 -9.68
N VAL A 38 6.29 10.35 -8.49
CA VAL A 38 6.20 9.23 -7.53
C VAL A 38 4.79 8.65 -7.37
N GLY A 39 3.77 9.35 -7.88
CA GLY A 39 2.36 8.97 -7.75
C GLY A 39 2.05 7.58 -8.31
N SER A 40 2.64 7.20 -9.45
CA SER A 40 2.41 5.90 -10.09
C SER A 40 2.99 4.72 -9.29
N GLN A 41 4.13 4.91 -8.61
CA GLN A 41 4.73 3.86 -7.76
C GLN A 41 3.95 3.69 -6.46
N VAL A 42 3.48 4.81 -5.89
CA VAL A 42 2.65 4.79 -4.68
C VAL A 42 1.26 4.26 -4.96
N GLU A 43 0.65 4.59 -6.11
CA GLU A 43 -0.57 3.93 -6.56
C GLU A 43 -0.36 2.45 -6.82
N THR A 44 0.78 2.05 -7.39
CA THR A 44 1.12 0.63 -7.54
C THR A 44 1.24 -0.03 -6.17
N PHE A 45 1.87 0.60 -5.17
CA PHE A 45 1.98 0.03 -3.83
C PHE A 45 0.63 -0.02 -3.07
N LEU A 46 -0.19 1.03 -3.18
CA LEU A 46 -1.51 1.14 -2.53
C LEU A 46 -2.58 0.26 -3.18
N ASN A 47 -2.55 0.10 -4.52
CA ASN A 47 -3.42 -0.79 -5.27
C ASN A 47 -2.92 -2.23 -5.29
N ALA A 48 -1.61 -2.46 -5.21
CA ALA A 48 -1.07 -3.82 -5.28
C ALA A 48 -1.64 -4.71 -4.18
N GLY A 49 -2.09 -4.18 -3.03
CA GLY A 49 -2.82 -4.93 -1.99
C GLY A 49 -2.08 -6.13 -1.39
N SER A 50 -0.91 -6.45 -1.93
CA SER A 50 -0.19 -7.71 -1.83
C SER A 50 1.28 -7.32 -1.89
N ALA A 51 1.79 -6.85 -0.76
CA ALA A 51 3.22 -6.93 -0.47
C ALA A 51 3.76 -8.35 -0.78
N ALA A 52 2.91 -9.39 -0.73
CA ALA A 52 3.18 -10.75 -1.18
C ALA A 52 3.58 -10.89 -2.66
N ASN A 53 3.02 -10.13 -3.60
CA ASN A 53 3.39 -10.25 -5.03
C ASN A 53 4.73 -9.58 -5.31
N VAL A 54 5.02 -8.43 -4.67
CA VAL A 54 6.31 -7.75 -4.80
C VAL A 54 7.42 -8.57 -4.11
N VAL A 55 7.15 -9.08 -2.92
CA VAL A 55 8.08 -9.99 -2.20
C VAL A 55 8.25 -11.31 -2.96
N GLY A 56 7.19 -11.84 -3.59
CA GLY A 56 7.24 -13.02 -4.44
C GLY A 56 8.12 -12.81 -5.67
N SER A 57 7.95 -11.70 -6.40
CA SER A 57 8.78 -11.36 -7.56
C SER A 57 10.23 -11.03 -7.19
N ILE A 58 10.47 -10.45 -6.00
CA ILE A 58 11.83 -10.24 -5.48
C ILE A 58 12.47 -11.57 -5.09
N LYS A 59 11.72 -12.48 -4.45
CA LYS A 59 12.21 -13.80 -4.04
C LYS A 59 12.55 -14.68 -5.25
N GLU A 60 11.74 -14.65 -6.30
CA GLU A 60 12.06 -15.31 -7.59
C GLU A 60 13.34 -14.75 -8.20
N LYS A 61 13.45 -13.41 -8.34
CA LYS A 61 14.65 -12.80 -8.93
C LYS A 61 15.91 -13.05 -8.11
N VAL A 62 15.82 -13.02 -6.78
CA VAL A 62 16.94 -13.35 -5.88
C VAL A 62 17.31 -14.84 -5.97
N GLY A 63 16.32 -15.73 -6.04
CA GLY A 63 16.55 -17.16 -6.23
C GLY A 63 17.25 -17.50 -7.55
N SER A 64 16.92 -16.82 -8.64
CA SER A 64 17.57 -17.02 -9.95
C SER A 64 19.00 -16.46 -10.04
N VAL A 65 19.36 -15.49 -9.21
CA VAL A 65 20.72 -14.89 -9.17
C VAL A 65 21.63 -15.64 -8.21
N LEU A 66 21.08 -16.19 -7.12
CA LEU A 66 21.85 -16.95 -6.12
C LEU A 66 21.94 -18.45 -6.44
N GLY A 67 21.03 -18.98 -7.26
CA GLY A 67 20.99 -20.38 -7.65
C GLY A 67 21.74 -20.72 -8.94
N LYS A 68 22.55 -19.78 -9.46
CA LYS A 68 23.37 -19.97 -10.65
C LYS A 68 24.85 -19.94 -10.30
#